data_AF-A0A371MR43-F1
#
_entry.id   AF-A0A371MR43-F1
#
_cell.length_a   1.000
_cell.length_b   1.000
_cell.length_c   1.000
_cell.angle_alpha   90.00
_cell.angle_beta   90.00
_cell.angle_gamma   90.00
#
_symmetry.space_group_name_H-M   'P 1'
#
loop_
_entity.id
_entity.type
_entity.pdbx_description
1 polymer ?
#
loop_
_entity_poly.entity_id
_entity_poly.type
_entity_poly.pdbx_seq_one_letter_code
_entity_poly.pdbx_strand_id
1 'polypeptide(L)' 'PAPTVRLTELGDSSVTLTSRIWIDDPSRADFVKTRAEYVQTVKRRFDEEGINIPYPNRTLGGELAVAGLEEVTPADD' A
#
# COMPACT_ATOMS: atom_id res chain seq x y z
N PRO A 1 0.20 10.28 27.83
CA PRO A 1 -0.53 8.99 27.85
C PRO A 1 0.18 7.95 26.98
N ALA A 2 -0.04 6.64 27.21
CA ALA A 2 0.59 5.60 26.38
C ALA A 2 0.10 5.67 24.92
N PRO A 3 0.97 5.45 23.92
CA PRO A 3 0.56 5.39 22.52
C PRO A 3 -0.36 4.19 22.28
N THR A 4 -1.32 4.35 21.38
CA THR A 4 -2.26 3.28 21.01
C THR A 4 -2.40 3.18 19.51
N VAL A 5 -2.46 1.96 18.98
CA VAL A 5 -2.78 1.68 17.57
C VAL A 5 -4.03 0.81 17.53
N ARG A 6 -4.96 1.16 16.64
CA ARG A 6 -6.23 0.44 16.46
C ARG A 6 -6.48 0.20 14.98
N LEU A 7 -6.98 -0.98 14.65
CA LEU A 7 -7.60 -1.22 13.35
C LEU A 7 -8.92 -0.47 13.30
N THR A 8 -9.08 0.39 12.30
CA THR A 8 -10.26 1.26 12.18
C THR A 8 -11.11 0.96 10.97
N GLU A 9 -10.54 0.36 9.92
CA GLU A 9 -11.29 0.01 8.71
C GLU A 9 -10.63 -1.16 7.98
N LEU A 10 -11.46 -1.97 7.32
CA LEU A 10 -11.06 -2.96 6.32
C LEU A 10 -11.71 -2.53 5.01
N GLY A 11 -10.91 -2.06 4.06
CA GLY A 11 -11.35 -1.74 2.71
C GLY A 11 -11.18 -2.92 1.76
N ASP A 12 -11.66 -2.77 0.53
CA ASP A 12 -11.64 -3.83 -0.50
C ASP A 12 -10.22 -4.33 -0.83
N SER A 13 -9.20 -3.52 -0.58
CA SER A 13 -7.79 -3.87 -0.80
C SER A 13 -6.85 -3.18 0.19
N SER A 14 -7.36 -2.79 1.36
CA SER A 14 -6.56 -2.05 2.36
C SER A 14 -6.99 -2.35 3.80
N VAL A 15 -6.05 -2.19 4.72
CA VAL A 15 -6.30 -2.20 6.16
C VAL A 15 -5.89 -0.84 6.72
N THR A 16 -6.83 -0.14 7.36
CA THR A 16 -6.57 1.17 7.95
C THR A 16 -6.28 1.02 9.42
N LEU A 17 -5.09 1.47 9.84
CA LEU A 17 -4.69 1.55 11.24
C LEU A 17 -4.64 3.01 11.68
N THR A 18 -5.36 3.35 12.75
CA THR A 18 -5.28 4.66 13.40
C THR A 18 -4.37 4.60 14.60
N SER A 19 -3.36 5.47 14.60
CA SER A 19 -2.36 5.58 15.66
C SER A 19 -2.54 6.88 16.43
N ARG A 20 -2.57 6.80 17.75
CA ARG A 20 -2.63 7.96 18.65
C ARG A 20 -1.36 7.98 19.50
N ILE A 21 -0.64 9.08 19.40
CA ILE A 21 0.65 9.30 20.05
C ILE A 21 0.58 10.66 20.74
N TRP A 22 1.20 10.75 21.91
CA TRP A 22 1.25 11.98 22.70
C TRP A 22 2.69 12.48 22.74
N ILE A 23 2.87 13.79 22.60
CA ILE A 23 4.16 14.48 22.76
C ILE A 23 3.98 15.37 23.99
N ASP A 24 4.83 15.17 25.00
CA ASP A 24 4.65 15.81 26.32
C ASP A 24 4.85 17.34 26.27
N ASP A 25 5.81 17.82 25.49
CA ASP A 25 6.03 19.26 25.22
C ASP A 25 6.02 19.51 23.69
N PRO A 26 4.86 19.80 23.10
CA PRO A 26 4.73 19.82 21.65
C PRO A 26 5.13 21.18 21.05
N SER A 27 6.14 21.17 20.18
CA SER A 27 6.31 22.21 19.17
C SER A 27 5.87 21.72 17.78
N ARG A 28 5.69 22.66 16.83
CA ARG A 28 5.44 22.31 15.42
C ARG A 28 6.58 21.46 14.84
N ALA A 29 7.82 21.73 15.24
CA ALA A 29 8.98 20.96 14.80
C ALA A 29 8.94 19.53 15.37
N ASP A 30 8.63 19.38 16.66
CA ASP A 30 8.55 18.07 17.31
C ASP A 30 7.42 17.21 16.74
N PHE A 31 6.28 17.81 16.41
CA PHE A 31 5.19 17.11 15.74
C PHE A 31 5.62 16.56 14.38
N VAL A 32 6.25 17.40 13.54
CA VAL A 32 6.70 16.98 12.20
C VAL A 32 7.76 15.90 12.31
N LYS A 33 8.74 16.07 13.20
CA LYS A 33 9.81 15.09 13.45
C LYS A 33 9.24 13.74 13.92
N THR A 34 8.41 13.75 14.97
CA THR A 34 7.81 12.54 15.54
C THR A 34 6.98 11.80 14.49
N ARG A 35 6.19 12.52 13.69
CA ARG A 35 5.40 11.92 12.60
C ARG A 35 6.30 11.29 11.54
N ALA A 36 7.37 11.96 11.12
CA ALA A 36 8.29 11.44 10.11
C ALA A 36 9.03 10.19 10.61
N GLU A 37 9.51 10.20 11.85
CA GLU A 37 10.17 9.04 12.48
C GLU A 37 9.22 7.86 12.62
N TYR A 38 7.97 8.11 13.03
CA TYR A 38 6.94 7.09 13.14
C TYR A 38 6.69 6.41 11.79
N VAL A 39 6.42 7.18 10.74
CA VAL A 39 6.14 6.63 9.40
C VAL A 39 7.32 5.82 8.86
N GLN A 40 8.55 6.32 9.00
CA GLN A 40 9.75 5.62 8.57
C GLN A 40 9.95 4.31 9.34
N THR A 41 9.74 4.33 10.65
CA THR A 41 9.89 3.14 11.49
C THR A 41 8.85 2.09 11.13
N VAL A 42 7.58 2.47 10.95
CA VAL A 42 6.52 1.55 10.54
C VAL A 42 6.82 0.95 9.17
N LYS A 43 7.21 1.78 8.19
CA LYS A 43 7.56 1.29 6.85
C LYS A 43 8.69 0.28 6.89
N ARG A 44 9.77 0.60 7.61
CA ARG A 44 10.92 -0.30 7.76
C ARG A 44 10.53 -1.63 8.41
N ARG A 45 9.70 -1.60 9.46
CA ARG A 45 9.19 -2.83 10.09
C ARG A 45 8.30 -3.63 9.15
N PHE A 46 7.42 -2.99 8.40
CA PHE A 46 6.61 -3.70 7.40
C PHE A 46 7.48 -4.34 6.33
N ASP A 47 8.53 -3.66 5.87
CA ASP A 47 9.48 -4.23 4.91
C ASP A 47 10.24 -5.43 5.48
N GLU A 48 10.72 -5.33 6.72
CA GLU A 48 11.39 -6.42 7.45
C GLU A 48 10.48 -7.66 7.60
N GLU A 49 9.18 -7.45 7.83
CA GLU A 49 8.18 -8.51 7.99
C GLU A 49 7.54 -8.95 6.65
N GLY A 50 7.99 -8.41 5.51
CA GLY A 50 7.44 -8.73 4.18
C GLY A 50 6.02 -8.23 3.92
N ILE A 51 5.53 -7.28 4.72
CA ILE A 51 4.23 -6.62 4.54
C ILE A 51 4.36 -5.54 3.47
N ASN A 52 3.95 -5.85 2.25
CA ASN A 52 3.93 -4.88 1.17
C ASN A 52 2.77 -3.87 1.34
N ILE A 53 3.06 -2.59 1.19
CA ILE A 53 2.05 -1.53 1.15
C ILE A 53 1.66 -1.31 -0.32
N PRO A 54 0.47 -1.77 -0.76
CA PRO A 54 0.11 -1.70 -2.16
C PRO A 54 -0.09 -0.25 -2.60
N TYR A 55 0.38 0.08 -3.81
CA TYR A 55 -0.10 1.26 -4.53
C TYR A 55 -1.58 1.08 -4.88
N PRO A 56 -2.36 2.17 -5.04
CA PRO A 56 -3.74 2.07 -5.49
C PRO A 56 -3.79 1.25 -6.79
N ASN A 57 -4.44 0.09 -6.70
CA ASN A 57 -4.58 -0.85 -7.79
C ASN A 57 -5.96 -0.67 -8.43
N ARG A 58 -6.04 -0.93 -9.73
CA ARG A 58 -7.30 -0.95 -10.46
C ARG A 58 -7.34 -2.22 -11.28
N THR A 59 -8.37 -3.03 -11.05
CA THR A 59 -8.65 -4.20 -11.88
C THR A 59 -9.29 -3.74 -13.18
N LEU A 60 -8.65 -4.05 -14.31
CA LEU A 60 -9.24 -3.90 -15.64
C LEU A 60 -9.74 -5.27 -16.09
N GLY A 61 -11.06 -5.40 -16.27
CA GLY A 61 -11.68 -6.59 -16.86
C GLY A 61 -12.12 -6.30 -18.30
N GLY A 62 -11.78 -7.18 -19.22
CA GLY A 62 -12.14 -7.08 -20.64
C GLY A 62 -11.59 -8.24 -21.45
N GLU A 63 -12.11 -8.43 -22.66
CA GLU A 63 -11.63 -9.41 -23.63
C GLU A 63 -10.58 -8.77 -24.55
N LEU A 64 -9.46 -9.46 -24.78
CA LEU A 64 -8.46 -9.05 -25.76
C LEU A 64 -8.83 -9.65 -27.13
N ALA A 65 -9.46 -8.84 -27.98
CA ALA A 65 -9.60 -9.19 -29.39
C ALA A 65 -8.31 -8.85 -30.13
N VAL A 66 -7.57 -9.88 -30.57
CA VAL A 66 -6.41 -9.69 -31.46
C VAL A 66 -6.92 -9.61 -32.89
N ALA A 67 -6.94 -8.41 -33.48
CA ALA A 67 -7.27 -8.22 -34.89
C ALA A 67 -5.99 -8.29 -35.74
N GLY A 68 -5.97 -9.14 -36.77
CA GLY A 68 -4.90 -9.18 -37.78
C GLY A 68 -3.91 -10.34 -37.67
N LEU A 69 -4.24 -11.43 -36.99
CA LEU A 69 -3.50 -12.68 -37.14
C LEU A 69 -3.96 -13.36 -38.44
N GLU A 70 -3.14 -13.31 -39.49
CA GLU A 70 -3.26 -14.25 -40.60
C GLU A 70 -2.92 -15.64 -40.07
N GLU A 71 -3.88 -16.55 -40.14
CA GLU A 71 -3.67 -17.96 -39.86
C GLU A 71 -2.68 -18.51 -40.88
N VAL A 72 -1.42 -18.69 -40.48
CA VAL A 72 -0.44 -19.38 -41.32
C VAL A 72 -0.78 -20.86 -41.27
N THR A 73 -1.52 -21.33 -42.28
CA THR A 73 -1.66 -22.75 -42.52
C THR A 73 -0.29 -23.30 -42.91
N PRO A 74 0.21 -24.35 -42.23
CA PRO A 74 1.44 -24.99 -42.67
C PRO A 74 1.17 -25.58 -44.05
N ALA A 75 2.06 -25.32 -45.02
CA ALA A 75 2.01 -25.96 -46.31
C ALA A 75 2.28 -27.46 -46.10
N ASP A 76 1.33 -28.30 -46.53
CA ASP A 76 1.52 -29.75 -46.59
C ASP A 76 2.63 -30.05 -47.62
N ASP A 77 3.69 -30.73 -47.16
CA ASP A 77 4.84 -31.22 -47.95
C ASP A 77 4.54 -32.62 -48.52
#